data_AF-A0A059E0M5-F1
#
_entry.id   AF-A0A059E0M5-F1
#
_cell.length_a   1.000
_cell.length_b   1.000
_cell.length_c   1.000
_cell.angle_alpha   90.00
_cell.angle_beta   90.00
_cell.angle_gamma   90.00
#
_symmetry.space_group_name_H-M   'P 1'
#
loop_
_entity.id
_entity.type
_entity.pdbx_description
1 polymer ?
#
loop_
_entity_poly.entity_id
_entity_poly.type
_entity_poly.pdbx_seq_one_letter_code
_entity_poly.pdbx_strand_id
1 'polypeptide(L)'
;MQFWVYLLQCADGKYYVGSHRGDDVEARVWEHNEGVNPKAFTFSRRPVKLLWCGAFADPAEMVSFERQMKGWTRAKKEAFVRGDWEKLKELSKSRTAPPVRERGRFYKLTHPGGPKNEGSS
;
A
#
# COMPACT_ATOMS: atom_id res chain seq x y z
N MET A 1 -14.65 -15.97 14.81
CA MET A 1 -14.02 -15.77 13.49
C MET A 1 -13.36 -14.40 13.48
N GLN A 2 -12.07 -14.33 13.17
CA GLN A 2 -11.32 -13.07 13.13
C GLN A 2 -11.12 -12.60 11.69
N PHE A 3 -11.02 -11.28 11.52
CA PHE A 3 -10.77 -10.64 10.24
C PHE A 3 -9.35 -10.13 10.22
N TRP A 4 -8.53 -10.63 9.32
CA TRP A 4 -7.12 -10.28 9.22
C TRP A 4 -6.88 -9.35 8.04
N VAL A 5 -6.07 -8.31 8.24
CA VAL A 5 -5.46 -7.53 7.16
C VAL A 5 -3.96 -7.74 7.23
N TYR A 6 -3.33 -7.98 6.08
CA TYR A 6 -1.90 -8.23 6.01
C TYR A 6 -1.24 -7.49 4.86
N LEU A 7 0.03 -7.14 5.09
CA LEU A 7 0.91 -6.48 4.15
C LEU A 7 2.09 -7.40 3.83
N LEU A 8 2.21 -7.79 2.57
CA LEU A 8 3.32 -8.58 2.06
C LEU A 8 4.25 -7.72 1.21
N GLN A 9 5.55 -7.96 1.31
CA GLN A 9 6.56 -7.48 0.39
C GLN A 9 6.99 -8.62 -0.53
N CYS A 10 6.78 -8.44 -1.82
CA CYS A 10 7.28 -9.35 -2.84
C CYS A 10 8.77 -9.13 -3.09
N ALA A 11 9.44 -10.11 -3.71
CA ALA A 11 10.85 -10.01 -4.08
C ALA A 11 11.18 -8.80 -4.97
N ASP A 12 10.24 -8.37 -5.83
CA ASP A 12 10.36 -7.19 -6.70
C ASP A 12 10.24 -5.84 -5.94
N GLY A 13 10.10 -5.86 -4.62
CA GLY A 13 9.90 -4.67 -3.78
C GLY A 13 8.49 -4.06 -3.90
N LYS A 14 7.56 -4.76 -4.57
CA LYS A 14 6.13 -4.43 -4.61
C LYS A 14 5.44 -4.87 -3.32
N TYR A 15 4.45 -4.08 -2.93
CA TYR A 15 3.63 -4.36 -1.75
C TYR A 15 2.28 -4.91 -2.15
N TYR A 16 1.85 -5.97 -1.47
CA TYR A 16 0.53 -6.55 -1.61
C TYR A 16 -0.23 -6.39 -0.29
N VAL A 17 -1.41 -5.79 -0.35
CA VAL A 17 -2.32 -5.68 0.79
C VAL A 17 -3.51 -6.58 0.52
N GLY A 18 -3.72 -7.54 1.40
CA GLY A 18 -4.84 -8.47 1.35
C GLY A 18 -5.56 -8.53 2.68
N SER A 19 -6.77 -9.07 2.64
CA SER A 19 -7.51 -9.48 3.83
C SER A 19 -7.76 -10.97 3.80
N HIS A 20 -7.86 -11.57 4.98
CA HIS A 20 -8.17 -12.99 5.17
C HIS A 20 -9.19 -13.13 6.29
N ARG A 21 -10.10 -14.08 6.16
CA ARG A 21 -11.07 -14.43 7.20
C ARG A 21 -10.73 -15.85 7.64
N GLY A 22 -10.38 -16.02 8.90
CA GLY A 22 -9.90 -17.29 9.42
C GLY A 22 -9.31 -17.15 10.82
N ASP A 23 -8.68 -18.22 11.28
CA ASP A 23 -7.93 -18.23 12.54
C ASP A 23 -6.58 -17.55 12.38
N ASP A 24 -5.84 -17.88 11.30
CA ASP A 24 -4.47 -17.41 11.12
C ASP A 24 -4.16 -16.96 9.70
N VAL A 25 -3.33 -15.92 9.60
CA VAL A 25 -2.81 -15.40 8.33
C VAL A 25 -1.51 -16.10 7.91
N GLU A 26 -0.78 -16.72 8.84
CA GLU A 26 0.51 -17.34 8.57
C GLU A 26 0.41 -18.50 7.59
N ALA A 27 -0.64 -19.33 7.71
CA ALA A 27 -0.92 -20.41 6.77
C ALA A 27 -1.09 -19.89 5.34
N ARG A 28 -1.78 -18.75 5.17
CA ARG A 28 -1.93 -18.08 3.86
C ARG A 28 -0.60 -17.58 3.31
N VAL A 29 0.24 -16.99 4.16
CA VAL A 29 1.57 -16.51 3.75
C VAL A 29 2.46 -17.67 3.35
N TRP A 30 2.40 -18.78 4.08
CA TRP A 30 3.08 -20.02 3.74
C TRP A 30 2.62 -20.54 2.38
N GLU A 31 1.31 -20.68 2.15
CA GLU A 31 0.75 -21.11 0.85
C GLU A 31 1.23 -20.22 -0.31
N HIS A 32 1.36 -18.91 -0.07
CA HIS A 32 1.89 -17.97 -1.06
C HIS A 32 3.38 -18.17 -1.35
N ASN A 33 4.19 -18.56 -0.37
CA ASN A 33 5.62 -18.84 -0.55
C ASN A 33 5.85 -20.21 -1.19
N GLU A 34 5.10 -21.23 -0.79
CA GLU A 34 5.13 -22.54 -1.42
C GLU A 34 4.60 -22.50 -2.86
N GLY A 35 3.80 -21.48 -3.19
CA GLY A 35 3.18 -21.34 -4.49
C GLY A 35 2.10 -22.38 -4.75
N VAL A 36 1.35 -22.73 -3.71
CA VAL A 36 0.23 -23.67 -3.80
C VAL A 36 -0.79 -23.22 -4.86
N ASN A 37 -0.94 -21.90 -5.04
CA ASN A 37 -1.82 -21.34 -6.04
C ASN A 37 -1.05 -20.67 -7.20
N PRO A 38 -0.90 -21.33 -8.37
CA PRO A 38 -0.20 -20.78 -9.53
C PRO A 38 -0.88 -19.55 -10.15
N LYS A 39 -2.18 -19.33 -9.86
CA LYS A 39 -2.92 -18.15 -10.33
C LYS A 39 -2.77 -16.94 -9.41
N ALA A 40 -2.12 -17.09 -8.26
CA ALA A 40 -1.96 -15.99 -7.32
C ALA A 40 -1.00 -14.92 -7.85
N PHE A 41 -1.33 -13.65 -7.63
CA PHE A 41 -0.46 -12.51 -7.99
C PHE A 41 0.95 -12.62 -7.37
N THR A 42 1.05 -13.24 -6.21
CA THR A 42 2.30 -13.45 -5.48
C THR A 42 3.11 -14.65 -6.00
N PHE A 43 2.51 -15.57 -6.79
CA PHE A 43 3.16 -16.80 -7.25
C PHE A 43 4.44 -16.55 -8.07
N SER A 44 4.42 -15.60 -9.01
CA SER A 44 5.62 -15.25 -9.80
C SER A 44 6.56 -14.26 -9.09
N ARG A 45 6.24 -13.85 -7.85
CA ARG A 45 6.93 -12.77 -7.13
C ARG A 45 7.43 -13.19 -5.74
N ARG A 46 7.59 -14.50 -5.56
CA ARG A 46 8.17 -15.14 -4.39
C ARG A 46 9.69 -14.92 -4.34
N PRO A 47 10.32 -14.97 -3.15
CA PRO A 47 9.67 -15.11 -1.84
C PRO A 47 8.89 -13.85 -1.45
N VAL A 48 7.74 -14.04 -0.79
CA VAL A 48 6.97 -12.96 -0.18
C VAL A 48 7.25 -12.91 1.32
N LYS A 49 7.50 -11.70 1.84
CA LYS A 49 7.74 -11.46 3.26
C LYS A 49 6.51 -10.81 3.88
N LEU A 50 6.01 -11.40 4.97
CA LEU A 50 5.02 -10.73 5.80
C LEU A 50 5.68 -9.57 6.52
N LEU A 51 5.24 -8.34 6.22
CA LEU A 51 5.75 -7.14 6.89
C LEU A 51 4.90 -6.74 8.08
N TRP A 52 3.58 -6.92 7.97
CA TRP A 52 2.65 -6.57 9.02
C TRP A 52 1.36 -7.37 8.87
N CYS A 53 0.75 -7.73 9.99
CA CYS A 53 -0.62 -8.23 10.04
C CYS A 53 -1.36 -7.63 11.25
N GLY A 54 -2.67 -7.52 11.13
CA GLY A 54 -3.53 -7.09 12.23
C GLY A 54 -4.87 -7.82 12.17
N ALA A 55 -5.32 -8.25 13.34
CA ALA A 55 -6.64 -8.81 13.56
C ALA A 55 -7.66 -7.71 13.88
N PHE A 56 -8.84 -7.84 13.32
CA PHE A 56 -9.99 -6.97 13.53
C PHE A 56 -11.16 -7.84 13.98
N ALA A 57 -11.92 -7.32 14.95
CA ALA A 57 -13.13 -7.97 15.43
C ALA A 57 -14.30 -7.76 14.46
N ASP A 58 -14.31 -6.62 13.75
CA ASP A 58 -15.41 -6.22 12.88
C ASP A 58 -15.01 -6.20 11.39
N PRO A 59 -15.84 -6.74 10.48
CA PRO A 59 -15.55 -6.72 9.05
C PRO A 59 -15.52 -5.30 8.46
N ALA A 60 -16.28 -4.35 8.99
CA ALA A 60 -16.28 -2.98 8.49
C ALA A 60 -14.96 -2.27 8.83
N GLU A 61 -14.38 -2.55 10.01
CA GLU A 61 -13.04 -2.05 10.36
C GLU A 61 -11.97 -2.63 9.43
N MET A 62 -12.01 -3.95 9.19
CA MET A 62 -11.12 -4.62 8.24
C MET A 62 -11.19 -3.99 6.84
N VAL A 63 -12.40 -3.79 6.29
CA VAL A 63 -12.57 -3.17 4.96
C VAL A 63 -12.08 -1.73 4.94
N SER A 64 -12.38 -0.96 5.98
CA SER A 64 -11.98 0.45 6.07
C SER A 64 -10.45 0.59 6.15
N PHE A 65 -9.82 -0.25 6.97
CA PHE A 65 -8.37 -0.28 7.13
C PHE A 65 -7.67 -0.77 5.86
N GLU A 66 -8.19 -1.83 5.22
CA GLU A 66 -7.66 -2.33 3.94
C GLU A 66 -7.67 -1.24 2.86
N ARG A 67 -8.80 -0.52 2.72
CA ARG A 67 -8.93 0.59 1.77
C ARG A 67 -7.93 1.70 2.07
N GLN A 68 -7.78 2.07 3.34
CA GLN A 68 -6.83 3.08 3.77
C GLN A 68 -5.38 2.67 3.43
N MET A 69 -4.97 1.45 3.78
CA MET A 69 -3.64 0.92 3.49
C MET A 69 -3.40 0.79 1.98
N LYS A 70 -4.39 0.38 1.18
CA LYS A 70 -4.27 0.34 -0.28
C LYS A 70 -3.94 1.73 -0.87
N GLY A 71 -4.52 2.79 -0.31
CA GLY A 71 -4.24 4.19 -0.69
C GLY A 71 -2.91 4.75 -0.22
N TRP A 72 -2.20 4.09 0.69
CA TRP A 72 -0.90 4.57 1.18
C TRP A 72 0.22 4.37 0.17
N THR A 73 1.08 5.39 0.08
CA THR A 73 2.34 5.30 -0.65
C THR A 73 3.26 4.27 -0.02
N ARG A 74 4.22 3.78 -0.79
CA ARG A 74 5.27 2.88 -0.29
C ARG A 74 5.94 3.42 0.98
N ALA A 75 6.31 4.70 0.98
CA ALA A 75 6.95 5.34 2.14
C ALA A 75 6.07 5.32 3.39
N LYS A 76 4.75 5.57 3.26
CA LYS A 76 3.82 5.49 4.40
C LYS A 76 3.72 4.08 4.96
N LYS A 77 3.63 3.08 4.07
CA LYS A 77 3.59 1.66 4.48
C LYS A 77 4.86 1.26 5.22
N GLU A 78 6.02 1.66 4.71
CA GLU A 78 7.30 1.37 5.37
C GLU A 78 7.42 2.06 6.73
N ALA A 79 7.03 3.34 6.85
CA ALA A 79 7.00 4.05 8.13
C ALA A 79 6.06 3.36 9.13
N PHE A 80 4.87 2.96 8.69
CA PHE A 80 3.91 2.24 9.52
C PHE A 80 4.44 0.89 10.01
N VAL A 81 5.04 0.09 9.12
CA VAL A 81 5.63 -1.22 9.47
C VAL A 81 6.78 -1.07 10.46
N ARG A 82 7.59 0.00 10.34
CA ARG A 82 8.71 0.28 11.23
C ARG A 82 8.29 0.83 12.60
N GLY A 83 7.02 1.21 12.77
CA GLY A 83 6.55 1.92 13.97
C GLY A 83 6.99 3.39 14.02
N ASP A 84 7.45 3.96 12.90
CA ASP A 84 7.87 5.35 12.78
C ASP A 84 6.66 6.28 12.65
N TRP A 85 5.95 6.50 13.75
CA TRP A 85 4.73 7.32 13.80
C TRP A 85 4.99 8.79 13.42
N GLU A 86 6.16 9.33 13.76
CA GLU A 86 6.56 10.68 13.37
C GLU A 86 6.67 10.80 11.85
N LYS A 87 7.38 9.87 11.22
CA LYS A 87 7.52 9.82 9.76
C LYS A 87 6.19 9.62 9.06
N LEU A 88 5.33 8.77 9.62
CA LEU A 88 3.98 8.56 9.09
C LEU A 88 3.16 9.86 9.11
N LYS A 89 3.21 10.62 10.22
CA LYS A 89 2.54 11.92 10.35
C LYS A 89 3.09 12.93 9.33
N GLU A 90 4.42 13.01 9.17
CA GLU A 90 5.04 13.88 8.15
C GLU A 90 4.56 13.54 6.74
N LEU A 91 4.62 12.26 6.37
CA LEU A 91 4.18 11.78 5.06
C LEU A 91 2.68 11.96 4.84
N SER A 92 1.89 12.04 5.91
CA SER A 92 0.46 12.36 5.82
C SER A 92 0.18 13.83 5.53
N LYS A 93 1.06 14.74 5.96
CA LYS A 93 0.94 16.17 5.69
C LYS A 93 1.34 16.54 4.26
N SER A 94 2.31 15.84 3.68
CA SER A 94 2.72 16.02 2.28
C SER A 94 1.73 15.37 1.32
N ARG A 95 0.66 16.09 0.94
CA ARG A 95 -0.27 15.73 -0.17
C ARG A 95 0.40 15.84 -1.55
N THR A 96 1.69 15.54 -1.69
CA THR A 96 2.26 15.39 -3.03
C THR A 96 1.77 14.06 -3.56
N ALA A 97 0.75 14.11 -4.42
CA ALA A 97 0.23 12.94 -5.11
C ALA A 97 1.42 12.13 -5.64
N PRO A 98 1.45 10.79 -5.43
CA PRO A 98 2.45 9.99 -6.09
C PRO A 98 2.32 10.24 -7.60
N PRO A 99 3.42 10.44 -8.33
CA PRO A 99 3.35 10.62 -9.77
C PRO A 99 2.59 9.43 -10.34
N VAL A 100 1.50 9.71 -11.06
CA VAL A 100 0.71 8.68 -11.74
C VAL A 100 1.66 7.90 -12.65
N ARG A 101 1.75 6.59 -12.41
CA ARG A 101 2.64 5.72 -13.17
C ARG A 101 1.88 5.15 -14.35
N GLU A 102 1.57 6.01 -15.31
CA GLU A 102 1.22 5.56 -16.67
C GLU A 102 2.48 5.55 -17.50
N ARG A 103 2.88 4.34 -17.94
CA ARG A 103 3.89 4.06 -18.97
C ARG A 103 4.97 5.16 -19.14
N GLY A 104 5.94 5.19 -18.22
CA GLY A 104 7.27 5.73 -18.51
C GLY A 104 7.46 7.26 -18.54
N ARG A 105 6.53 8.09 -18.05
CA ARG A 105 6.80 9.53 -17.84
C ARG A 105 6.33 10.02 -16.47
N PHE A 106 7.19 10.76 -15.78
CA PHE A 106 6.84 11.53 -14.59
C PHE A 106 6.31 12.91 -15.02
N TYR A 107 5.09 13.28 -14.62
CA TYR A 107 4.62 14.66 -14.69
C TYR A 107 4.42 15.19 -13.27
N LYS A 108 4.98 16.36 -12.96
CA LYS A 108 4.60 17.13 -11.76
C LYS A 108 3.21 17.71 -12.02
N LEU A 109 2.22 17.37 -11.20
CA LEU A 109 0.96 18.10 -11.13
C LEU A 109 1.17 19.40 -10.32
N THR A 110 2.10 20.24 -10.75
CA THR A 110 2.10 21.64 -10.34
C THR A 110 1.11 22.32 -11.25
N HIS A 111 -0.08 22.70 -10.75
CA HIS A 111 -0.86 23.76 -11.39
C HIS A 111 0.03 25.00 -11.38
N PRO A 112 0.54 25.49 -12.52
CA PRO A 112 1.09 26.83 -12.54
C PRO A 112 -0.12 27.75 -12.60
N GLY A 113 -0.30 28.59 -11.58
CA GLY A 113 -0.95 29.87 -11.81
C GLY A 113 -0.25 30.51 -13.00
N GLY A 114 -0.96 30.60 -14.13
CA GLY A 114 -0.49 31.31 -15.32
C GLY A 114 -0.35 32.80 -15.00
N PRO A 115 0.64 33.47 -15.60
CA PRO A 115 1.05 34.81 -15.20
C PRO A 115 -0.01 35.86 -15.49
N LYS A 116 -0.15 36.82 -14.56
CA LYS A 116 -0.64 38.16 -14.86
C LYS A 116 0.36 38.82 -15.82
N ASN A 117 -0.12 39.39 -16.92
CA ASN A 117 0.53 40.52 -17.58
C ASN A 117 -0.56 41.43 -18.16
N GLU A 118 -0.55 42.66 -17.64
CA GLU A 118 -1.20 43.86 -18.16
C GLU A 118 -0.52 44.32 -19.47
N GLY A 119 -1.24 45.01 -20.35
CA GLY A 119 -0.63 45.91 -21.36
C GLY A 119 -1.24 45.91 -22.76
N SER A 120 -2.18 46.84 -22.96
CA SER A 120 -2.41 47.70 -24.14
C SER A 120 -2.30 47.18 -25.58
N SER A 121 -3.41 47.28 -26.34
CA SER A 121 -3.63 48.40 -27.26
C SER A 121 -5.11 48.62 -27.53
#